data_AF-A0A382AI90-F1
#
_entry.id   AF-A0A382AI90-F1
#
_cell.length_a   1.000
_cell.length_b   1.000
_cell.length_c   1.000
_cell.angle_alpha   90.00
_cell.angle_beta   90.00
_cell.angle_gamma   90.00
#
_symmetry.space_group_name_H-M   'P 1'
#
loop_
_entity.id
_entity.type
_entity.pdbx_description
1 polymer ?
#
loop_
_entity_poly.entity_id
_entity_poly.type
_entity_poly.pdbx_seq_one_letter_code
_entity_poly.pdbx_strand_id
1 'polypeptide(L)' 'MPAELVYKTGLKKKKGKLYFIDQDGYICEGPMCGITQHHPPKYQGGEKILKLGIKRESGYLYFVGKDGDVYRNPLKEN' A
#
# COMPACT_ATOMS: atom_id res chain seq x y z
N MET A 1 -17.80 -8.32 3.02
CA MET A 1 -16.89 -9.05 3.91
C MET A 1 -15.88 -8.05 4.45
N PRO A 2 -15.52 -8.12 5.75
CA PRO A 2 -14.45 -7.30 6.30
C PRO A 2 -13.11 -7.68 5.68
N ALA A 3 -12.16 -6.75 5.66
CA ALA A 3 -10.82 -7.03 5.18
C ALA A 3 -10.09 -8.00 6.12
N GLU A 4 -9.37 -8.95 5.54
CA GLU A 4 -8.61 -9.96 6.29
C GLU A 4 -7.22 -9.43 6.62
N LEU A 5 -6.81 -9.54 7.89
CA LEU A 5 -5.46 -9.20 8.32
C LEU A 5 -4.46 -10.23 7.76
N VAL A 6 -3.43 -9.75 7.08
CA VAL A 6 -2.38 -10.59 6.47
C VAL A 6 -1.08 -10.50 7.27
N TYR A 7 -0.70 -9.30 7.68
CA TYR A 7 0.61 -9.08 8.31
C TYR A 7 0.58 -7.88 9.26
N LYS A 8 1.04 -8.10 10.50
CA LYS A 8 1.20 -7.04 11.50
C LYS A 8 2.55 -6.37 11.32
N THR A 9 2.55 -5.06 11.10
CA THR A 9 3.77 -4.31 10.75
C THR A 9 4.34 -3.52 11.92
N GLY A 10 3.49 -3.09 12.87
CA GLY A 10 3.85 -2.08 13.87
C GLY A 10 4.10 -0.68 13.28
N LEU A 11 3.81 -0.47 12.00
CA LEU A 11 4.03 0.78 11.30
C LEU A 11 3.10 1.87 11.81
N LYS A 12 3.66 3.00 12.25
CA LYS A 12 2.90 4.20 12.59
C LYS A 12 2.84 5.15 11.39
N LYS A 13 1.66 5.30 10.80
CA LYS A 13 1.45 6.19 9.65
C LYS A 13 1.61 7.66 10.06
N LYS A 14 2.33 8.41 9.24
CA LYS A 14 2.52 9.86 9.39
C LYS A 14 1.37 10.61 8.73
N LYS A 15 0.92 11.70 9.34
CA LYS A 15 -0.11 12.60 8.77
C LYS A 15 0.37 13.17 7.44
N GLY A 16 -0.51 13.24 6.45
CA GLY A 16 -0.20 13.79 5.12
C GLY A 16 0.64 12.90 4.22
N LYS A 17 0.83 11.61 4.58
CA LYS A 17 1.52 10.61 3.77
C LYS A 17 0.56 9.55 3.22
N LEU A 18 0.89 9.02 2.06
CA LEU A 18 0.29 7.83 1.46
C LEU A 18 1.20 6.62 1.73
N TYR A 19 0.59 5.47 1.94
CA TYR A 19 1.27 4.20 2.13
C TYR A 19 0.70 3.17 1.17
N PHE A 20 1.56 2.54 0.39
CA PHE A 20 1.19 1.56 -0.61
C PHE A 20 2.23 0.44 -0.65
N ILE A 21 1.85 -0.71 -1.20
CA ILE A 21 2.77 -1.84 -1.34
C ILE A 21 3.21 -1.92 -2.79
N ASP A 22 4.52 -1.86 -3.05
CA ASP A 22 5.08 -1.90 -4.40
C ASP A 22 5.06 -3.31 -5.00
N GLN A 23 5.60 -3.48 -6.21
CA GLN A 23 5.67 -4.78 -6.88
C GLN A 23 6.68 -5.73 -6.21
N ASP A 24 7.72 -5.20 -5.55
CA ASP A 24 8.75 -5.97 -4.86
C ASP A 24 8.31 -6.43 -3.44
N GLY A 25 7.11 -6.04 -3.00
CA GLY A 25 6.56 -6.42 -1.71
C GLY A 25 7.04 -5.53 -0.54
N TYR A 26 7.45 -4.30 -0.82
CA TYR A 26 7.77 -3.29 0.19
C TYR A 26 6.58 -2.38 0.44
N ILE A 27 6.35 -2.01 1.70
CA ILE A 27 5.58 -0.81 2.01
C ILE A 27 6.45 0.39 1.67
N CYS A 28 5.88 1.29 0.86
CA CYS A 28 6.46 2.56 0.51
C CYS A 28 5.68 3.71 1.16
N GLU A 29 6.40 4.76 1.58
CA GLU A 29 5.85 6.02 2.07
C GLU A 29 6.02 7.10 0.99
N GLY A 30 4.93 7.77 0.62
CA GLY A 30 4.94 8.88 -0.34
C GLY A 30 4.14 10.09 0.17
N PRO A 31 4.31 11.29 -0.41
CA PRO A 31 3.47 12.42 -0.08
C PRO A 31 2.04 12.23 -0.59
N MET A 32 1.06 12.66 0.20
CA MET A 32 -0.31 12.80 -0.28
C MET A 32 -0.35 13.87 -1.39
N CYS A 33 -1.02 13.59 -2.51
CA CYS A 33 -1.02 14.44 -3.71
C CYS A 33 0.34 14.59 -4.41
N GLY A 34 1.12 13.52 -4.51
CA GLY A 34 2.43 13.54 -5.17
C GLY A 34 2.44 13.69 -6.69
N ILE A 35 1.38 14.19 -7.35
CA ILE A 35 1.42 14.42 -8.81
C ILE A 35 2.34 15.62 -9.12
N THR A 36 3.34 15.43 -9.96
CA THR A 36 4.32 16.46 -10.35
C THR A 36 4.13 16.95 -11.79
N GLN A 37 3.46 16.15 -12.62
CA GLN A 37 3.07 16.48 -13.98
C GLN A 37 1.72 15.82 -14.27
N HIS A 38 0.83 16.50 -15.00
CA HIS A 38 -0.50 15.97 -15.31
C HIS A 38 -0.57 15.19 -16.63
N HIS A 39 0.18 15.60 -17.66
CA HIS A 39 0.11 15.00 -19.01
C HIS A 39 1.51 14.78 -19.62
N PRO A 40 2.00 13.52 -19.76
CA PRO A 40 1.50 12.34 -19.05
C PRO A 40 1.61 12.53 -17.53
N PRO A 41 0.80 11.82 -16.73
CA PRO A 41 0.89 11.90 -15.29
C PRO A 41 2.27 11.40 -14.83
N LYS A 42 2.96 12.21 -14.04
CA LYS A 42 4.14 11.78 -13.29
C LYS A 42 3.87 12.00 -11.81
N TYR A 43 4.28 11.02 -11.03
CA TYR A 43 4.14 11.05 -9.58
C TYR A 43 5.52 11.10 -8.96
N GLN A 44 5.62 11.83 -7.86
CA GLN A 44 6.71 11.70 -6.92
C GLN A 44 6.73 10.25 -6.41
N GLY A 45 7.91 9.64 -6.45
CA GLY A 45 8.09 8.28 -5.95
C GLY A 45 7.84 8.16 -4.44
N GLY A 46 7.67 6.92 -3.98
CA GLY A 46 7.68 6.58 -2.56
C GLY A 46 9.02 6.02 -2.12
N GLU A 47 9.37 6.22 -0.86
CA GLU A 47 10.53 5.61 -0.21
C GLU A 47 10.15 4.23 0.34
N LYS A 48 10.96 3.21 0.06
CA LYS A 48 10.77 1.86 0.63
C LYS A 48 11.13 1.89 2.12
N ILE A 49 10.17 1.60 2.99
CA ILE A 49 10.37 1.69 4.44
C ILE A 49 10.26 0.35 5.18
N LEU A 50 9.59 -0.65 4.61
CA LEU A 50 9.45 -1.96 5.24
C LEU A 50 9.28 -3.06 4.19
N LYS A 51 10.10 -4.11 4.25
CA LYS A 51 9.92 -5.32 3.44
C LYS A 51 8.92 -6.25 4.13
N LEU A 52 7.85 -6.66 3.45
CA LEU A 52 6.79 -7.48 4.06
C LEU A 52 7.10 -8.98 4.06
N GLY A 53 7.79 -9.47 3.02
CA GLY A 53 8.03 -10.91 2.84
C GLY A 53 6.76 -11.74 2.61
N ILE A 54 5.64 -11.11 2.28
CA ILE A 54 4.37 -11.79 2.05
C ILE A 54 4.26 -12.35 0.63
N LYS A 55 3.68 -13.54 0.50
CA LYS A 55 3.26 -14.08 -0.80
C LYS A 55 1.85 -13.59 -1.12
N ARG A 56 1.67 -12.93 -2.27
CA ARG A 56 0.36 -12.46 -2.73
C ARG A 56 -0.37 -13.57 -3.48
N GLU A 57 -1.64 -13.74 -3.16
CA GLU A 57 -2.54 -14.66 -3.85
C GLU A 57 -3.29 -13.93 -4.96
N SER A 58 -3.51 -14.63 -6.07
CA SER A 58 -4.32 -14.10 -7.18
C SER A 58 -5.77 -13.92 -6.73
N GLY A 59 -6.47 -12.93 -7.27
CA GLY A 59 -7.86 -12.64 -6.89
C GLY A 59 -7.99 -11.80 -5.61
N TYR A 60 -6.90 -11.25 -5.06
CA TYR A 60 -6.93 -10.40 -3.88
C TYR A 60 -6.23 -9.05 -4.11
N LEU A 61 -6.81 -7.99 -3.52
CA LEU A 61 -6.19 -6.69 -3.37
C LEU A 61 -5.54 -6.60 -1.99
N TYR A 62 -4.25 -6.25 -1.95
CA TYR A 62 -3.48 -6.04 -0.72
C TYR A 62 -3.27 -4.55 -0.48
N PHE A 63 -3.47 -4.09 0.75
CA PHE A 63 -3.35 -2.67 1.09
C PHE A 63 -2.92 -2.45 2.54
N VAL A 64 -2.40 -1.26 2.82
CA VAL A 64 -1.99 -0.83 4.17
C VAL A 64 -3.19 -0.16 4.86
N GLY A 65 -3.63 -0.73 5.98
CA GLY A 65 -4.74 -0.26 6.80
C GLY A 65 -4.50 1.13 7.42
N LYS A 66 -5.50 1.63 8.16
CA LYS A 66 -5.37 2.88 8.91
C LYS A 66 -4.44 2.75 10.11
N ASP A 67 -4.42 1.57 10.71
CA ASP A 67 -3.53 1.14 11.79
C ASP A 67 -2.09 0.86 11.34
N GLY A 68 -1.85 0.77 10.02
CA GLY A 68 -0.53 0.49 9.44
C GLY A 68 -0.28 -1.00 9.15
N ASP A 69 -1.19 -1.88 9.56
CA ASP A 69 -1.11 -3.31 9.26
C ASP A 69 -1.51 -3.59 7.79
N VAL A 70 -1.11 -4.74 7.27
CA VAL A 70 -1.44 -5.15 5.90
C VAL A 70 -2.67 -6.04 5.91
N TYR A 71 -3.63 -5.67 5.06
CA TYR A 71 -4.88 -6.39 4.88
C TYR A 71 -5.05 -6.81 3.42
N ARG A 72 -5.96 -7.76 3.19
CA ARG A 72 -6.43 -8.12 1.86
C ARG A 72 -7.96 -8.16 1.77
N ASN A 73 -8.46 -7.97 0.56
CA ASN A 73 -9.85 -8.20 0.19
C ASN A 73 -9.90 -9.00 -1.12
N PRO A 74 -10.88 -9.90 -1.30
CA PRO A 74 -11.15 -10.46 -2.62
C PRO A 74 -11.41 -9.34 -3.62
N LEU A 75 -10.80 -9.43 -4.79
CA LEU A 75 -11.17 -8.61 -5.94
C LEU A 75 -12.59 -9.00 -6.31
N LYS A 76 -13.52 -8.04 -6.29
CA LYS A 76 -14.84 -8.28 -6.88
C LYS A 76 -14.68 -8.27 -8.40
N GLU A 77 -15.00 -9.38 -9.03
CA GLU A 77 -15.33 -9.37 -10.46
C GLU A 77 -16.70 -8.70 -10.60
N ASN A 78 -16.81 -7.77 -11.54
CA ASN A 78 -18.06 -7.09 -11.89
C ASN A 78 -18.86 -7.94 -12.88
#